data_AF-A0A841FWU6-F1
#
_entry.id   AF-A0A841FWU6-F1
#
_cell.length_a   1.000
_cell.length_b   1.000
_cell.length_c   1.000
_cell.angle_alpha   90.00
_cell.angle_beta   90.00
_cell.angle_gamma   90.00
#
_symmetry.space_group_name_H-M   'P 1'
#
loop_
_entity.id
_entity.type
_entity.pdbx_description
1 polymer ?
#
loop_
_entity_poly.entity_id
_entity_poly.type
_entity_poly.pdbx_seq_one_letter_code
_entity_poly.pdbx_strand_id
1 'polypeptide(L)'
;MGMWRVGKGKLAAAVLAMGVAALAVMFVPGSAAAEEEDPKDPSGVCALSEWQTKPGACADKLTPVPKDACKEVPAPSSPDSGLAGWFASDPSLPDESRAGIYSTYGYAGYQERLYDIGCLGGTPVDGYTGANSIAGGEFMIATGITGAANALREWAWQPADAWGWSDNLVETATQAVYEKVFSIFGIITVGVVGLYLIWRSRQAEMSSAMTTVGWAVFILVLVTAVAKWPTESASVADGAMTTALTTVNNAVGPPSACADGDDECQDLRPAAVRASDTVTENLLYRNWLRSVLGSADSDAAKFYGLALYNSSAFTWAEIEAARNDPAIRTQLTEQKAAQWRAIAGEIQRTYPEEYEHLQGVRSWERVGAGFLAILSALLFALFDITASILIILGFLLIRWAIIALPIIGTIAILKPAGGGFKRLINIVLSAIINVIVFGVAAAVYLFAVDQILSSALAPWLQILLIALTGAAAWMLLRPYRRMLALGGGGSMSESFWGKKKSEVDVTIKHVDKDGNLTSRTAIGSRETRPETRAEESRADASEDTGASSSARPELRRDPTPTPRSGGGPGVSVYRPSGGRTSSTVTNYEPADRPHSYSGSRPD
;
A
#
# COMPACT_ATOMS: atom_id res chain seq x y z
N MET A 1 -12.77 -22.02 -26.27
CA MET A 1 -11.49 -21.26 -26.45
C MET A 1 -11.16 -20.22 -25.36
N GLY A 2 -11.97 -20.03 -24.30
CA GLY A 2 -11.67 -19.06 -23.23
C GLY A 2 -10.70 -19.53 -22.14
N MET A 3 -10.62 -20.84 -21.89
CA MET A 3 -9.80 -21.42 -20.80
C MET A 3 -8.30 -21.41 -21.10
N TRP A 4 -7.92 -21.31 -22.39
CA TRP A 4 -6.52 -21.36 -22.85
C TRP A 4 -5.81 -20.00 -22.82
N ARG A 5 -6.55 -18.87 -22.71
CA ARG A 5 -5.95 -17.53 -22.59
C ARG A 5 -5.56 -17.16 -21.17
N VAL A 6 -6.26 -17.70 -20.16
CA VAL A 6 -5.96 -17.44 -18.74
C VAL A 6 -4.68 -18.18 -18.29
N GLY A 7 -4.41 -19.36 -18.86
CA GLY A 7 -3.17 -20.11 -18.61
C GLY A 7 -1.92 -19.40 -19.15
N LYS A 8 -1.98 -18.85 -20.37
CA LYS A 8 -0.84 -18.16 -21.00
C LYS A 8 -0.38 -16.91 -20.24
N GLY A 9 -1.32 -16.15 -19.66
CA GLY A 9 -0.98 -14.98 -18.84
C GLY A 9 -0.30 -15.35 -17.52
N LYS A 10 -0.74 -16.43 -16.88
CA LYS A 10 -0.12 -16.94 -15.64
C LYS A 10 1.25 -17.56 -15.90
N LEU A 11 1.39 -18.28 -17.01
CA LEU A 11 2.63 -18.93 -17.41
C LEU A 11 3.65 -17.89 -17.88
N ALA A 12 3.23 -16.87 -18.63
CA ALA A 12 4.09 -15.74 -18.98
C ALA A 12 4.51 -14.93 -17.75
N ALA A 13 3.60 -14.64 -16.79
CA ALA A 13 3.95 -13.97 -15.54
C ALA A 13 4.92 -14.79 -14.68
N ALA A 14 4.69 -16.11 -14.58
CA ALA A 14 5.56 -17.01 -13.83
C ALA A 14 6.94 -17.17 -14.51
N VAL A 15 6.99 -17.18 -15.84
CA VAL A 15 8.25 -17.23 -16.60
C VAL A 15 9.00 -15.89 -16.54
N LEU A 16 8.29 -14.76 -16.50
CA LEU A 16 8.91 -13.44 -16.34
C LEU A 16 9.38 -13.25 -14.89
N ALA A 17 8.60 -13.67 -13.90
CA ALA A 17 9.00 -13.68 -12.50
C ALA A 17 10.15 -14.65 -12.21
N MET A 18 10.12 -15.87 -12.77
CA MET A 18 11.27 -16.78 -12.74
C MET A 18 12.44 -16.23 -13.54
N GLY A 19 12.20 -15.53 -14.65
CA GLY A 19 13.25 -14.89 -15.43
C GLY A 19 13.94 -13.78 -14.66
N VAL A 20 13.19 -12.97 -13.91
CA VAL A 20 13.69 -11.89 -13.07
C VAL A 20 14.31 -12.41 -11.79
N ALA A 21 13.71 -13.43 -11.15
CA ALA A 21 14.30 -14.11 -10.00
C ALA A 21 15.55 -14.91 -10.39
N ALA A 22 15.57 -15.54 -11.57
CA ALA A 22 16.74 -16.23 -12.08
C ALA A 22 17.81 -15.25 -12.59
N LEU A 23 17.43 -14.07 -13.12
CA LEU A 23 18.39 -12.99 -13.36
C LEU A 23 18.92 -12.44 -12.03
N ALA A 24 18.08 -12.25 -11.03
CA ALA A 24 18.51 -11.83 -9.69
C ALA A 24 19.45 -12.86 -9.08
N VAL A 25 19.17 -14.16 -9.19
CA VAL A 25 20.01 -15.27 -8.68
C VAL A 25 21.26 -15.52 -9.54
N MET A 26 21.20 -15.36 -10.87
CA MET A 26 22.37 -15.50 -11.75
C MET A 26 23.28 -14.28 -11.74
N PHE A 27 22.77 -13.11 -11.33
CA PHE A 27 23.54 -11.90 -11.02
C PHE A 27 23.66 -11.65 -9.52
N VAL A 28 23.38 -12.65 -8.66
CA VAL A 28 24.08 -12.73 -7.38
C VAL A 28 25.52 -13.00 -7.79
N PRO A 29 26.46 -12.03 -7.66
CA PRO A 29 27.83 -12.46 -7.57
C PRO A 29 27.83 -13.43 -6.39
N GLY A 30 28.05 -14.72 -6.67
CA GLY A 30 28.58 -15.58 -5.62
C GLY A 30 29.72 -14.77 -5.05
N SER A 31 29.65 -14.48 -3.76
CA SER A 31 30.71 -13.84 -3.01
C SER A 31 31.93 -14.76 -3.04
N ALA A 32 32.58 -14.83 -4.20
CA ALA A 32 34.01 -14.74 -4.24
C ALA A 32 34.30 -13.38 -3.60
N ALA A 33 34.34 -13.39 -2.27
CA ALA A 33 35.22 -12.50 -1.54
C ALA A 33 36.60 -12.76 -2.16
N ALA A 34 36.92 -12.03 -3.22
CA ALA A 34 38.27 -11.57 -3.35
C ALA A 34 38.54 -10.90 -2.00
N GLU A 35 39.53 -11.41 -1.27
CA GLU A 35 40.15 -10.67 -0.18
C GLU A 35 40.71 -9.37 -0.79
N GLU A 36 39.83 -8.40 -1.08
CA GLU A 36 40.24 -7.01 -1.16
C GLU A 36 40.71 -6.68 0.25
N GLU A 37 42.00 -6.38 0.38
CA GLU A 37 42.53 -5.80 1.61
C GLU A 37 41.60 -4.66 2.02
N ASP A 38 41.11 -4.71 3.26
CA ASP A 38 40.28 -3.65 3.82
C ASP A 38 40.96 -2.31 3.53
N PRO A 39 40.28 -1.37 2.85
CA PRO A 39 40.90 -0.11 2.49
C PRO A 39 41.43 0.53 3.77
N LYS A 40 42.63 1.10 3.71
CA LYS A 40 43.26 1.73 4.89
C LYS A 40 42.80 3.17 4.98
N ASP A 41 42.40 3.58 6.18
CA ASP A 41 42.05 4.97 6.45
C ASP A 41 43.27 5.88 6.16
N PRO A 42 43.17 6.79 5.19
CA PRO A 42 44.26 7.68 4.81
C PRO A 42 44.61 8.72 5.88
N SER A 43 43.71 8.97 6.83
CA SER A 43 43.99 9.80 8.01
C SER A 43 44.64 9.00 9.15
N GLY A 44 44.48 7.67 9.14
CA GLY A 44 45.03 6.75 10.14
C GLY A 44 44.42 6.89 11.54
N VAL A 45 43.28 7.57 11.70
CA VAL A 45 42.68 7.85 13.01
C VAL A 45 41.73 6.77 13.50
N CYS A 46 41.09 6.04 12.58
CA CYS A 46 40.11 5.00 12.86
C CYS A 46 40.12 3.90 11.79
N ALA A 47 39.67 2.71 12.15
CA ALA A 47 39.36 1.66 11.17
C ALA A 47 38.04 1.95 10.43
N LEU A 48 37.81 1.32 9.27
CA LEU A 48 36.56 1.49 8.50
C LEU A 48 35.31 1.15 9.34
N SER A 49 35.36 0.07 10.10
CA SER A 49 34.27 -0.33 11.01
C SER A 49 34.00 0.69 12.11
N GLU A 50 35.04 1.39 12.60
CA GLU A 50 34.89 2.44 13.60
C GLU A 50 34.26 3.70 13.01
N TRP A 51 34.61 4.06 11.77
CA TRP A 51 33.97 5.14 11.03
C TRP A 51 32.47 4.89 10.82
N GLN A 52 32.08 3.64 10.58
CA GLN A 52 30.68 3.25 10.36
C GLN A 52 29.87 3.14 11.66
N THR A 53 30.50 2.83 12.79
CA THR A 53 29.79 2.63 14.07
C THR A 53 29.83 3.84 15.00
N LYS A 54 30.94 4.59 14.98
CA LYS A 54 31.18 5.75 15.86
C LYS A 54 31.74 6.95 15.07
N PRO A 55 31.01 7.42 14.05
CA PRO A 55 31.51 8.45 13.14
C PRO A 55 31.94 9.75 13.85
N GLY A 56 31.17 10.21 14.84
CA GLY A 56 31.48 11.43 15.59
C GLY A 56 32.80 11.34 16.37
N ALA A 57 33.05 10.19 17.02
CA ALA A 57 34.28 9.98 17.80
C ALA A 57 35.53 9.92 16.90
N CYS A 58 35.40 9.43 15.67
CA CYS A 58 36.48 9.45 14.68
C CYS A 58 36.70 10.85 14.11
N ALA A 59 35.61 11.59 13.82
CA ALA A 59 35.69 12.97 13.36
C ALA A 59 36.38 13.90 14.39
N ASP A 60 36.16 13.67 15.70
CA ASP A 60 36.80 14.45 16.77
C ASP A 60 38.33 14.25 16.86
N LYS A 61 38.86 13.16 16.28
CA LYS A 61 40.32 12.90 16.21
C LYS A 61 41.00 13.57 15.02
N LEU A 62 40.23 14.06 14.04
CA LEU A 62 40.79 14.72 12.85
C LEU A 62 41.42 16.07 13.19
N THR A 63 42.27 16.56 12.30
CA THR A 63 42.90 17.86 12.48
C THR A 63 41.84 18.96 12.41
N PRO A 64 41.68 19.80 13.46
CA PRO A 64 40.66 20.83 13.46
C PRO A 64 40.98 21.93 12.44
N VAL A 65 40.01 22.23 11.58
CA VAL A 65 40.10 23.31 10.59
C VAL A 65 39.39 24.55 11.15
N PRO A 66 39.99 25.76 11.15
CA PRO A 66 39.39 26.97 11.72
C PRO A 66 38.10 27.41 10.99
N LYS A 67 37.27 28.22 11.67
CA LYS A 67 36.06 28.82 11.05
C LYS A 67 36.50 29.85 10.00
N ASP A 68 35.92 29.77 8.80
CA ASP A 68 36.15 30.72 7.70
C ASP A 68 34.79 31.21 7.19
N ALA A 69 34.67 32.53 6.98
CA ALA A 69 33.45 33.16 6.47
C ALA A 69 33.07 32.67 5.06
N CYS A 70 34.03 32.11 4.30
CA CYS A 70 33.79 31.54 2.99
C CYS A 70 33.55 30.04 2.95
N LYS A 71 33.61 29.38 4.12
CA LYS A 71 33.35 27.95 4.28
C LYS A 71 32.20 27.73 5.26
N GLU A 72 31.06 28.35 4.96
CA GLU A 72 29.87 28.20 5.78
C GLU A 72 29.37 26.76 5.73
N VAL A 73 29.16 26.17 6.91
CA VAL A 73 28.78 24.77 7.09
C VAL A 73 27.26 24.67 7.10
N PRO A 74 26.65 23.62 6.49
CA PRO A 74 25.22 23.36 6.65
C PRO A 74 24.82 23.28 8.13
N ALA A 75 23.76 24.00 8.49
CA ALA A 75 23.14 23.82 9.80
C ALA A 75 22.53 22.40 9.89
N PRO A 76 22.75 21.68 11.00
CA PRO A 76 22.18 20.36 11.17
C PRO A 76 20.66 20.40 11.15
N SER A 77 20.06 19.48 10.39
CA SER A 77 18.60 19.37 10.23
C SER A 77 18.02 18.39 11.24
N SER A 78 16.75 18.58 11.63
CA SER A 78 16.07 17.68 12.55
C SER A 78 15.44 16.48 11.82
N PRO A 79 15.30 15.32 12.50
CA PRO A 79 14.68 14.12 11.93
C PRO A 79 13.28 14.33 11.34
N ASP A 80 12.56 15.31 11.87
CA ASP A 80 11.19 15.71 11.51
C ASP A 80 11.12 17.00 10.68
N SER A 81 12.22 17.41 10.05
CA SER A 81 12.24 18.56 9.15
C SER A 81 11.94 18.21 7.69
N GLY A 82 11.48 19.19 6.91
CA GLY A 82 11.16 19.02 5.49
C GLY A 82 9.84 18.29 5.21
N LEU A 83 9.60 17.91 3.96
CA LEU A 83 8.34 17.25 3.54
C LEU A 83 8.15 15.88 4.19
N ALA A 84 9.24 15.12 4.36
CA ALA A 84 9.20 13.81 5.00
C ALA A 84 8.99 13.91 6.52
N GLY A 85 9.33 15.05 7.12
CA GLY A 85 9.14 15.30 8.54
C GLY A 85 7.69 15.20 9.01
N TRP A 86 6.71 15.48 8.13
CA TRP A 86 5.28 15.29 8.43
C TRP A 86 4.91 13.82 8.68
N PHE A 87 5.73 12.91 8.15
CA PHE A 87 5.57 11.46 8.25
C PHE A 87 6.55 10.82 9.23
N ALA A 88 7.45 11.60 9.84
CA ALA A 88 8.49 11.08 10.70
C ALA A 88 7.93 10.76 12.09
N SER A 89 8.19 9.55 12.58
CA SER A 89 7.95 9.15 13.96
C SER A 89 9.21 8.52 14.52
N ASP A 90 9.55 8.88 15.76
CA ASP A 90 10.65 8.26 16.49
C ASP A 90 10.30 6.79 16.79
N PRO A 91 11.00 5.81 16.19
CA PRO A 91 10.70 4.41 16.45
C PRO A 91 11.25 4.01 17.81
N SER A 92 10.39 3.62 18.75
CA SER A 92 10.85 3.03 20.01
C SER A 92 11.53 1.68 19.74
N LEU A 93 12.86 1.64 19.87
CA LEU A 93 13.66 0.43 19.68
C LEU A 93 13.94 -0.28 21.01
N PRO A 94 13.88 -1.63 21.06
CA PRO A 94 14.33 -2.39 22.24
C PRO A 94 15.85 -2.29 22.47
N ASP A 95 16.60 -2.11 21.39
CA ASP A 95 18.07 -2.02 21.39
C ASP A 95 18.52 -0.98 20.34
N GLU A 96 19.04 0.14 20.84
CA GLU A 96 19.59 1.24 20.03
C GLU A 96 20.88 0.85 19.30
N SER A 97 21.57 -0.23 19.71
CA SER A 97 22.84 -0.64 19.09
C SER A 97 22.67 -1.12 17.64
N ARG A 98 21.44 -1.46 17.25
CA ARG A 98 21.07 -1.92 15.91
C ARG A 98 20.27 -0.88 15.12
N ALA A 99 20.21 0.37 15.58
CA ALA A 99 19.51 1.44 14.86
C ALA A 99 20.16 1.70 13.50
N GLY A 100 19.36 1.71 12.43
CA GLY A 100 19.81 2.15 11.11
C GLY A 100 19.68 3.65 10.92
N ILE A 101 19.94 4.14 9.69
CA ILE A 101 19.95 5.57 9.39
C ILE A 101 18.60 6.24 9.69
N TYR A 102 17.48 5.59 9.35
CA TYR A 102 16.15 6.12 9.64
C TYR A 102 15.86 6.12 11.14
N SER A 103 16.17 5.02 11.83
CA SER A 103 15.95 4.91 13.26
C SER A 103 16.79 5.91 14.07
N THR A 104 18.00 6.26 13.62
CA THR A 104 18.86 7.22 14.34
C THR A 104 18.58 8.69 13.96
N TYR A 105 18.40 8.98 12.66
CA TYR A 105 18.35 10.36 12.13
C TYR A 105 17.02 10.73 11.49
N GLY A 106 16.05 9.83 11.41
CA GLY A 106 14.81 10.03 10.65
C GLY A 106 15.09 10.41 9.20
N TYR A 107 14.58 11.57 8.77
CA TYR A 107 14.83 12.12 7.44
C TYR A 107 15.74 13.36 7.43
N ALA A 108 16.54 13.55 8.48
CA ALA A 108 17.54 14.61 8.54
C ALA A 108 18.69 14.39 7.53
N GLY A 109 19.53 15.39 7.31
CA GLY A 109 20.82 15.26 6.61
C GLY A 109 20.75 15.29 5.08
N TYR A 110 19.59 15.08 4.46
CA TYR A 110 19.45 15.06 2.98
C TYR A 110 19.51 16.44 2.30
N GLN A 111 19.86 17.50 3.04
CA GLN A 111 19.97 18.83 2.48
C GLN A 111 21.27 18.99 1.69
N GLU A 112 21.12 19.34 0.43
CA GLU A 112 22.24 19.69 -0.44
C GLU A 112 22.60 21.16 -0.27
N ARG A 113 23.77 21.43 0.32
CA ARG A 113 24.34 22.78 0.42
C ARG A 113 25.60 22.90 -0.40
N LEU A 114 25.90 24.14 -0.77
CA LEU A 114 27.18 24.55 -1.36
C LEU A 114 28.18 24.73 -0.23
N TYR A 115 29.43 24.34 -0.46
CA TYR A 115 30.52 24.49 0.50
C TYR A 115 31.77 25.00 -0.22
N ASP A 116 32.52 25.92 0.39
CA ASP A 116 33.83 26.38 -0.11
C ASP A 116 33.87 26.77 -1.62
N ILE A 117 32.83 27.43 -2.12
CA ILE A 117 32.76 27.93 -3.51
C ILE A 117 33.44 29.28 -3.73
N GLY A 118 34.17 29.76 -2.72
CA GLY A 118 34.77 31.09 -2.67
C GLY A 118 33.74 32.21 -2.46
N CYS A 119 34.22 33.36 -1.95
CA CYS A 119 33.41 34.58 -1.87
C CYS A 119 34.11 35.77 -2.52
N LEU A 120 33.31 36.63 -3.14
CA LEU A 120 33.68 38.00 -3.47
C LEU A 120 33.05 38.93 -2.42
N GLY A 121 33.85 39.49 -1.51
CA GLY A 121 33.33 40.40 -0.48
C GLY A 121 32.35 39.76 0.52
N GLY A 122 32.45 38.45 0.75
CA GLY A 122 31.58 37.70 1.66
C GLY A 122 30.29 37.15 1.03
N THR A 123 30.04 37.39 -0.26
CA THR A 123 28.94 36.76 -1.00
C THR A 123 29.44 35.55 -1.81
N PRO A 124 28.77 34.39 -1.75
CA PRO A 124 29.11 33.23 -2.56
C PRO A 124 29.05 33.53 -4.06
N VAL A 125 29.90 32.89 -4.86
CA VAL A 125 29.90 33.08 -6.33
C VAL A 125 28.67 32.40 -6.96
N ASP A 126 27.80 33.18 -7.59
CA ASP A 126 26.47 32.76 -8.09
C ASP A 126 26.44 31.79 -9.30
N GLY A 127 27.56 31.15 -9.66
CA GLY A 127 27.63 30.26 -10.82
C GLY A 127 26.97 28.88 -10.63
N TYR A 128 26.83 28.43 -9.39
CA TYR A 128 26.45 27.04 -9.07
C TYR A 128 25.11 26.93 -8.33
N THR A 129 24.56 28.04 -7.84
CA THR A 129 23.35 28.09 -6.98
C THR A 129 22.11 27.52 -7.65
N GLY A 130 21.89 27.80 -8.95
CA GLY A 130 20.70 27.33 -9.67
C GLY A 130 20.58 25.81 -9.73
N ALA A 131 21.58 25.11 -10.27
CA ALA A 131 21.56 23.65 -10.39
C ALA A 131 21.58 22.94 -9.02
N ASN A 132 22.34 23.45 -8.04
CA ASN A 132 22.32 22.90 -6.68
C ASN A 132 20.96 23.08 -5.98
N SER A 133 20.25 24.18 -6.25
CA SER A 133 18.89 24.38 -5.71
C SER A 133 17.89 23.39 -6.32
N ILE A 134 18.04 23.05 -7.60
CA ILE A 134 17.24 22.02 -8.26
C ILE A 134 17.53 20.65 -7.61
N ALA A 135 18.80 20.27 -7.48
CA ALA A 135 19.19 19.00 -6.87
C ALA A 135 18.67 18.87 -5.41
N GLY A 136 18.80 19.92 -4.60
CA GLY A 136 18.22 19.96 -3.25
C GLY A 136 16.68 19.84 -3.24
N GLY A 137 15.99 20.45 -4.21
CA GLY A 137 14.56 20.28 -4.40
C GLY A 137 14.16 18.85 -4.79
N GLU A 138 14.98 18.19 -5.63
CA GLU A 138 14.76 16.81 -6.03
C GLU A 138 14.89 15.85 -4.85
N PHE A 139 15.92 16.03 -4.02
CA PHE A 139 16.07 15.26 -2.78
C PHE A 139 14.93 15.50 -1.79
N MET A 140 14.42 16.73 -1.70
CA MET A 140 13.25 17.02 -0.86
C MET A 140 12.02 16.21 -1.30
N ILE A 141 11.80 16.08 -2.62
CA ILE A 141 10.71 15.28 -3.19
C ILE A 141 10.96 13.78 -2.95
N ALA A 142 12.18 13.29 -3.23
CA ALA A 142 12.54 11.88 -3.04
C ALA A 142 12.37 11.44 -1.57
N THR A 143 12.85 12.28 -0.65
CA THR A 143 12.71 12.07 0.79
C THR A 143 11.24 12.09 1.19
N GLY A 144 10.44 13.04 0.67
CA GLY A 144 8.99 13.10 0.93
C GLY A 144 8.22 11.86 0.46
N ILE A 145 8.51 11.36 -0.74
CA ILE A 145 7.90 10.12 -1.27
C ILE A 145 8.27 8.92 -0.39
N THR A 146 9.55 8.80 -0.04
CA THR A 146 10.04 7.71 0.81
C THR A 146 9.43 7.79 2.21
N GLY A 147 9.34 9.00 2.78
CA GLY A 147 8.68 9.25 4.06
C GLY A 147 7.21 8.85 4.07
N ALA A 148 6.46 9.23 3.02
CA ALA A 148 5.06 8.83 2.88
C ALA A 148 4.89 7.31 2.77
N ALA A 149 5.76 6.64 2.00
CA ALA A 149 5.75 5.18 1.87
C ALA A 149 6.05 4.49 3.20
N ASN A 150 7.11 4.93 3.89
CA ASN A 150 7.53 4.40 5.18
C ASN A 150 6.44 4.58 6.26
N ALA A 151 5.86 5.78 6.39
CA ALA A 151 4.77 6.00 7.35
C ALA A 151 3.55 5.13 7.06
N LEU A 152 3.15 5.00 5.79
CA LEU A 152 2.01 4.16 5.44
C LEU A 152 2.28 2.68 5.73
N ARG A 153 3.53 2.23 5.54
CA ARG A 153 3.95 0.88 5.89
C ARG A 153 4.00 0.67 7.41
N GLU A 154 4.50 1.62 8.19
CA GLU A 154 4.48 1.56 9.65
C GLU A 154 3.05 1.52 10.18
N TRP A 155 2.14 2.35 9.64
CA TRP A 155 0.70 2.29 9.93
C TRP A 155 0.05 0.96 9.54
N ALA A 156 0.48 0.34 8.44
CA ALA A 156 0.00 -0.98 8.05
C ALA A 156 0.41 -2.09 9.04
N TRP A 157 1.46 -1.86 9.83
CA TRP A 157 1.99 -2.78 10.82
C TRP A 157 1.59 -2.47 12.27
N GLN A 158 1.18 -1.23 12.53
CA GLN A 158 0.69 -0.74 13.81
C GLN A 158 -0.78 -0.29 13.67
N PRO A 159 -1.74 -1.24 13.68
CA PRO A 159 -3.15 -0.95 13.43
C PRO A 159 -3.76 -0.01 14.49
N ALA A 160 -3.23 -0.01 15.71
CA ALA A 160 -3.66 0.90 16.78
C ALA A 160 -3.38 2.36 16.43
N ASP A 161 -2.17 2.68 15.97
CA ASP A 161 -1.78 4.06 15.62
C ASP A 161 -2.48 4.54 14.35
N ALA A 162 -2.69 3.65 13.38
CA ALA A 162 -3.37 3.96 12.12
C ALA A 162 -4.87 4.26 12.29
N TRP A 163 -5.53 3.58 13.24
CA TRP A 163 -7.00 3.57 13.33
C TRP A 163 -7.57 3.91 14.70
N GLY A 164 -6.76 4.32 15.68
CA GLY A 164 -7.24 4.70 17.01
C GLY A 164 -8.34 5.76 17.00
N TRP A 165 -8.33 6.64 15.98
CA TRP A 165 -9.41 7.62 15.75
C TRP A 165 -10.79 6.97 15.48
N SER A 166 -10.82 5.77 14.91
CA SER A 166 -12.03 5.04 14.55
C SER A 166 -12.61 4.22 15.70
N ASP A 167 -11.91 4.10 16.83
CA ASP A 167 -12.33 3.27 17.96
C ASP A 167 -13.66 3.76 18.54
N ASN A 168 -13.82 5.09 18.68
CA ASN A 168 -15.09 5.70 19.09
C ASN A 168 -16.24 5.38 18.10
N LEU A 169 -15.94 5.33 16.80
CA LEU A 169 -16.92 4.98 15.78
C LEU A 169 -17.31 3.50 15.88
N VAL A 170 -16.33 2.61 16.03
CA VAL A 170 -16.56 1.17 16.21
C VAL A 170 -17.39 0.93 17.47
N GLU A 171 -17.05 1.59 18.57
CA GLU A 171 -17.78 1.49 19.84
C GLU A 171 -19.22 1.97 19.69
N THR A 172 -19.41 3.22 19.25
CA THR A 172 -20.75 3.84 19.13
C THR A 172 -21.62 3.08 18.14
N ALA A 173 -21.08 2.70 16.98
CA ALA A 173 -21.84 1.97 15.97
C ALA A 173 -22.20 0.56 16.44
N THR A 174 -21.26 -0.17 17.06
CA THR A 174 -21.52 -1.53 17.55
C THR A 174 -22.55 -1.52 18.67
N GLN A 175 -22.46 -0.59 19.63
CA GLN A 175 -23.44 -0.44 20.70
C GLN A 175 -24.82 -0.08 20.16
N ALA A 176 -24.92 0.92 19.28
CA ALA A 176 -26.19 1.31 18.68
C ALA A 176 -26.83 0.15 17.91
N VAL A 177 -26.05 -0.58 17.11
CA VAL A 177 -26.52 -1.73 16.35
C VAL A 177 -26.97 -2.86 17.30
N TYR A 178 -26.21 -3.13 18.36
CA TYR A 178 -26.58 -4.14 19.36
C TYR A 178 -27.90 -3.81 20.05
N GLU A 179 -28.08 -2.58 20.53
CA GLU A 179 -29.31 -2.16 21.21
C GLU A 179 -30.52 -2.17 20.29
N LYS A 180 -30.39 -1.65 19.06
CA LYS A 180 -31.52 -1.52 18.14
C LYS A 180 -31.88 -2.81 17.43
N VAL A 181 -30.89 -3.66 17.14
CA VAL A 181 -31.10 -4.90 16.37
C VAL A 181 -31.05 -6.12 17.27
N PHE A 182 -29.92 -6.35 17.95
CA PHE A 182 -29.72 -7.61 18.68
C PHE A 182 -30.58 -7.71 19.94
N SER A 183 -30.81 -6.64 20.70
CA SER A 183 -31.67 -6.71 21.90
C SER A 183 -33.11 -7.10 21.54
N ILE A 184 -33.67 -6.46 20.50
CA ILE A 184 -35.06 -6.70 20.08
C ILE A 184 -35.18 -8.04 19.34
N PHE A 185 -34.42 -8.22 18.26
CA PHE A 185 -34.53 -9.42 17.43
C PHE A 185 -33.88 -10.63 18.09
N GLY A 186 -32.83 -10.46 18.89
CA GLY A 186 -32.17 -11.54 19.64
C GLY A 186 -33.14 -12.25 20.57
N ILE A 187 -33.93 -11.53 21.37
CA ILE A 187 -34.95 -12.13 22.25
C ILE A 187 -35.98 -12.91 21.42
N ILE A 188 -36.46 -12.33 20.31
CA ILE A 188 -37.40 -13.01 19.40
C ILE A 188 -36.77 -14.28 18.82
N THR A 189 -35.53 -14.22 18.36
CA THR A 189 -34.83 -15.37 17.77
C THR A 189 -34.60 -16.49 18.79
N VAL A 190 -34.22 -16.15 20.03
CA VAL A 190 -34.09 -17.12 21.13
C VAL A 190 -35.44 -17.76 21.44
N GLY A 191 -36.53 -16.98 21.45
CA GLY A 191 -37.89 -17.51 21.62
C GLY A 191 -38.29 -18.48 20.51
N VAL A 192 -38.00 -18.15 19.24
CA VAL A 192 -38.26 -19.02 18.09
C VAL A 192 -37.44 -20.31 18.15
N VAL A 193 -36.15 -20.22 18.48
CA VAL A 193 -35.28 -21.39 18.66
C VAL A 193 -35.78 -22.24 19.83
N GLY A 194 -36.20 -21.63 20.94
CA GLY A 194 -36.79 -22.33 22.09
C GLY A 194 -38.05 -23.11 21.72
N LEU A 195 -38.98 -22.50 20.98
CA LEU A 195 -40.17 -23.17 20.46
C LEU A 195 -39.83 -24.32 19.51
N TYR A 196 -38.86 -24.08 18.61
CA TYR A 196 -38.38 -25.09 17.67
C TYR A 196 -37.81 -26.31 18.38
N LEU A 197 -37.05 -26.11 19.47
CA LEU A 197 -36.49 -27.20 20.27
C LEU A 197 -37.56 -27.97 21.03
N ILE A 198 -38.57 -27.29 21.59
CA ILE A 198 -39.72 -27.95 22.23
C ILE A 198 -40.46 -28.81 21.22
N TRP A 199 -40.65 -28.32 19.99
CA TRP A 199 -41.29 -29.08 18.93
C TRP A 199 -40.45 -30.29 18.49
N ARG A 200 -39.13 -30.12 18.32
CA ARG A 200 -38.23 -31.21 17.89
C ARG A 200 -37.94 -32.23 18.99
N SER A 201 -37.96 -31.84 20.26
CA SER A 201 -37.80 -32.79 21.38
C SER A 201 -38.93 -33.83 21.39
N ARG A 202 -40.14 -33.44 20.95
CA ARG A 202 -41.27 -34.36 20.77
C ARG A 202 -41.07 -35.37 19.64
N GLN A 203 -40.12 -35.14 18.72
CA GLN A 203 -39.83 -36.03 17.59
C GLN A 203 -38.61 -36.95 17.83
N ALA A 204 -38.04 -36.97 19.04
CA ALA A 204 -36.92 -37.85 19.45
C ALA A 204 -35.60 -37.70 18.67
N GLU A 205 -35.44 -36.69 17.80
CA GLU A 205 -34.20 -36.41 17.08
C GLU A 205 -33.21 -35.57 17.92
N MET A 206 -32.66 -36.18 18.97
CA MET A 206 -31.82 -35.48 19.98
C MET A 206 -30.46 -35.00 19.42
N SER A 207 -29.84 -35.74 18.51
CA SER A 207 -28.46 -35.45 18.05
C SER A 207 -28.35 -34.14 17.25
N SER A 208 -29.26 -33.89 16.31
CA SER A 208 -29.29 -32.65 15.52
C SER A 208 -29.78 -31.43 16.29
N ALA A 209 -30.59 -31.65 17.34
CA ALA A 209 -31.04 -30.59 18.22
C ALA A 209 -29.87 -30.05 19.06
N MET A 210 -29.03 -30.94 19.61
CA MET A 210 -27.85 -30.56 20.40
C MET A 210 -26.87 -29.70 19.59
N THR A 211 -26.60 -30.02 18.33
CA THR A 211 -25.72 -29.20 17.49
C THR A 211 -26.30 -27.81 17.23
N THR A 212 -27.61 -27.70 17.03
CA THR A 212 -28.29 -26.42 16.80
C THR A 212 -28.26 -25.53 18.03
N VAL A 213 -28.50 -26.12 19.22
CA VAL A 213 -28.39 -25.42 20.52
C VAL A 213 -26.96 -24.95 20.74
N GLY A 214 -25.97 -25.83 20.55
CA GLY A 214 -24.56 -25.49 20.71
C GLY A 214 -24.16 -24.29 19.85
N TRP A 215 -24.59 -24.26 18.58
CA TRP A 215 -24.35 -23.13 17.68
C TRP A 215 -25.05 -21.85 18.11
N ALA A 216 -26.32 -21.92 18.49
CA ALA A 216 -27.08 -20.76 18.94
C ALA A 216 -26.46 -20.13 20.20
N VAL A 217 -26.08 -20.96 21.17
CA VAL A 217 -25.38 -20.52 22.39
C VAL A 217 -24.02 -19.93 22.05
N PHE A 218 -23.23 -20.57 21.18
CA PHE A 218 -21.94 -20.06 20.75
C PHE A 218 -22.05 -18.67 20.10
N ILE A 219 -22.99 -18.49 19.18
CA ILE A 219 -23.21 -17.20 18.51
C ILE A 219 -23.69 -16.15 19.51
N LEU A 220 -24.58 -16.51 20.43
CA LEU A 220 -25.07 -15.58 21.45
C LEU A 220 -23.93 -15.11 22.36
N VAL A 221 -23.08 -16.02 22.83
CA VAL A 221 -21.88 -15.67 23.61
C VAL A 221 -20.94 -14.79 22.81
N LEU A 222 -20.66 -15.14 21.55
CA LEU A 222 -19.77 -14.38 20.67
C LEU A 222 -20.28 -12.95 20.45
N VAL A 223 -21.56 -12.78 20.10
CA VAL A 223 -22.16 -11.47 19.85
C VAL A 223 -22.19 -10.62 21.12
N THR A 224 -22.56 -11.22 22.26
CA THR A 224 -22.57 -10.50 23.54
C THR A 224 -21.17 -10.09 23.99
N ALA A 225 -20.16 -10.94 23.79
CA ALA A 225 -18.77 -10.58 24.10
C ALA A 225 -18.29 -9.40 23.24
N VAL A 226 -18.52 -9.47 21.92
CA VAL A 226 -18.15 -8.40 20.99
C VAL A 226 -18.90 -7.10 21.28
N ALA A 227 -20.18 -7.16 21.61
CA ALA A 227 -20.97 -5.97 21.94
C ALA A 227 -20.55 -5.32 23.26
N LYS A 228 -20.13 -6.13 24.24
CA LYS A 228 -19.68 -5.64 25.55
C LYS A 228 -18.27 -5.03 25.48
N TRP A 229 -17.40 -5.57 24.62
CA TRP A 229 -16.02 -5.13 24.46
C TRP A 229 -15.64 -4.98 22.97
N PRO A 230 -16.22 -3.99 22.27
CA PRO A 230 -16.06 -3.86 20.82
C PRO A 230 -14.63 -3.48 20.40
N THR A 231 -14.01 -2.54 21.13
CA THR A 231 -12.63 -2.08 20.87
C THR A 231 -11.59 -3.15 21.20
N GLU A 232 -11.74 -3.84 22.34
CA GLU A 232 -10.86 -4.96 22.72
C GLU A 232 -10.97 -6.14 21.74
N SER A 233 -12.17 -6.42 21.24
CA SER A 233 -12.33 -7.48 20.22
C SER A 233 -11.61 -7.11 18.92
N ALA A 234 -11.60 -5.82 18.55
CA ALA A 234 -10.86 -5.32 17.41
C ALA A 234 -9.34 -5.38 17.64
N SER A 235 -8.86 -4.93 18.80
CA SER A 235 -7.43 -4.94 19.14
C SER A 235 -6.86 -6.36 19.19
N VAL A 236 -7.62 -7.34 19.71
CA VAL A 236 -7.21 -8.76 19.72
C VAL A 236 -7.11 -9.33 18.30
N ALA A 237 -8.09 -9.02 17.44
CA ALA A 237 -8.05 -9.45 16.04
C ALA A 237 -6.88 -8.81 15.28
N ASP A 238 -6.66 -7.52 15.51
CA ASP A 238 -5.56 -6.75 14.95
C ASP A 238 -4.20 -7.34 15.40
N GLY A 239 -4.04 -7.62 16.70
CA GLY A 239 -2.82 -8.23 17.28
C GLY A 239 -2.52 -9.65 16.79
N ALA A 240 -3.55 -10.47 16.59
CA ALA A 240 -3.38 -11.80 15.99
C ALA A 240 -2.87 -11.69 14.55
N MET A 241 -3.34 -10.70 13.79
CA MET A 241 -2.90 -10.50 12.41
C MET A 241 -1.49 -9.93 12.32
N THR A 242 -1.12 -8.94 13.14
CA THR A 242 0.25 -8.41 13.18
C THR A 242 1.26 -9.47 13.63
N THR A 243 0.88 -10.36 14.55
CA THR A 243 1.71 -11.51 14.96
C THR A 243 1.92 -12.48 13.81
N ALA A 244 0.85 -12.85 13.10
CA ALA A 244 0.93 -13.74 11.93
C ALA A 244 1.82 -13.13 10.84
N LEU A 245 1.60 -11.85 10.54
CA LEU A 245 2.40 -11.13 9.59
C LEU A 245 3.88 -11.05 10.00
N THR A 246 4.18 -10.75 11.28
CA THR A 246 5.56 -10.67 11.81
C THR A 246 6.26 -12.02 11.71
N THR A 247 5.57 -13.10 12.08
CA THR A 247 6.09 -14.47 11.98
C THR A 247 6.48 -14.82 10.54
N VAL A 248 5.60 -14.48 9.59
CA VAL A 248 5.86 -14.76 8.18
C VAL A 248 6.99 -13.87 7.63
N ASN A 249 7.05 -12.60 8.05
CA ASN A 249 8.14 -11.70 7.67
C ASN A 249 9.49 -12.16 8.24
N ASN A 250 9.52 -12.68 9.45
CA ASN A 250 10.75 -13.24 10.05
C ASN A 250 11.19 -14.53 9.34
N ALA A 251 10.26 -15.34 8.83
CA ALA A 251 10.59 -16.53 8.06
C ALA A 251 11.13 -16.24 6.64
N VAL A 252 10.82 -15.06 6.09
CA VAL A 252 11.18 -14.65 4.72
C VAL A 252 12.31 -13.62 4.70
N GLY A 253 12.55 -12.93 5.81
CA GLY A 253 13.65 -12.00 5.98
C GLY A 253 15.01 -12.68 5.82
N PRO A 254 16.09 -11.90 5.58
CA PRO A 254 17.43 -12.44 5.45
C PRO A 254 17.73 -13.35 6.65
N PRO A 255 18.30 -14.55 6.43
CA PRO A 255 18.64 -15.44 7.53
C PRO A 255 19.57 -14.68 8.46
N SER A 256 19.12 -14.45 9.69
CA SER A 256 20.02 -13.94 10.72
C SER A 256 21.16 -14.95 10.82
N ALA A 257 22.41 -14.52 10.64
CA ALA A 257 23.62 -15.35 10.78
C ALA A 257 23.87 -15.79 12.24
N CYS A 258 22.79 -15.91 13.01
CA CYS A 258 22.75 -16.30 14.38
C CYS A 258 22.71 -17.81 14.43
N ALA A 259 23.61 -18.40 15.22
CA ALA A 259 23.50 -19.79 15.59
C ALA A 259 22.17 -20.02 16.32
N ASP A 260 21.53 -21.17 16.07
CA ASP A 260 20.30 -21.56 16.75
C ASP A 260 20.49 -21.49 18.28
N GLY A 261 19.74 -20.60 18.94
CA GLY A 261 19.71 -20.46 20.40
C GLY A 261 20.35 -19.19 20.98
N ASP A 262 20.91 -18.30 20.16
CA ASP A 262 21.48 -17.02 20.63
C ASP A 262 20.44 -15.89 20.49
N ASP A 263 19.59 -15.71 21.51
CA ASP A 263 18.53 -14.69 21.54
C ASP A 263 19.10 -13.27 21.41
N GLU A 264 20.34 -13.04 21.86
CA GLU A 264 21.05 -11.76 21.78
C GLU A 264 21.46 -11.42 20.33
N CYS A 265 21.54 -12.41 19.44
CA CYS A 265 21.86 -12.21 18.04
C CYS A 265 20.62 -11.87 17.19
N GLN A 266 19.40 -12.20 17.64
CA GLN A 266 18.18 -11.96 16.85
C GLN A 266 17.86 -10.47 16.69
N ASP A 267 17.54 -10.05 15.47
CA ASP A 267 17.07 -8.69 15.20
C ASP A 267 15.61 -8.54 15.63
N LEU A 268 15.42 -8.03 16.85
CA LEU A 268 14.11 -7.82 17.49
C LEU A 268 13.39 -6.55 17.01
N ARG A 269 13.97 -5.78 16.09
CA ARG A 269 13.33 -4.57 15.58
C ARG A 269 12.04 -4.93 14.82
N PRO A 270 10.97 -4.12 14.95
CA PRO A 270 9.74 -4.34 14.18
C PRO A 270 10.05 -4.44 12.67
N ALA A 271 9.41 -5.39 11.98
CA ALA A 271 9.62 -5.62 10.55
C ALA A 271 9.45 -4.34 9.71
N ALA A 272 8.50 -3.47 10.09
CA ALA A 272 8.30 -2.18 9.45
C ALA A 272 9.51 -1.26 9.63
N VAL A 273 10.04 -1.11 10.84
CA VAL A 273 11.17 -0.21 11.11
C VAL A 273 12.43 -0.67 10.39
N ARG A 274 12.72 -1.98 10.41
CA ARG A 274 13.84 -2.57 9.64
C ARG A 274 13.77 -2.25 8.15
N ALA A 275 12.57 -2.36 7.59
CA ALA A 275 12.34 -2.02 6.19
C ALA A 275 12.51 -0.52 5.93
N SER A 276 12.10 0.35 6.86
CA SER A 276 12.31 1.81 6.76
C SER A 276 13.79 2.18 6.85
N ASP A 277 14.56 1.53 7.71
CA ASP A 277 16.02 1.64 7.77
C ASP A 277 16.65 1.22 6.43
N THR A 278 16.30 0.03 5.94
CA THR A 278 16.83 -0.54 4.70
C THR A 278 16.58 0.37 3.50
N VAL A 279 15.37 0.91 3.37
CA VAL A 279 15.00 1.80 2.25
C VAL A 279 15.72 3.14 2.39
N THR A 280 15.73 3.73 3.59
CA THR A 280 16.36 5.03 3.82
C THR A 280 17.87 4.97 3.59
N GLU A 281 18.52 3.90 4.02
CA GLU A 281 19.94 3.65 3.80
C GLU A 281 20.24 3.41 2.31
N ASN A 282 19.60 2.43 1.69
CA ASN A 282 19.97 2.01 0.34
C ASN A 282 19.47 2.97 -0.76
N LEU A 283 18.34 3.65 -0.53
CA LEU A 283 17.72 4.53 -1.51
C LEU A 283 18.11 5.99 -1.28
N LEU A 284 17.85 6.55 -0.09
CA LEU A 284 18.08 7.97 0.14
C LEU A 284 19.56 8.25 0.40
N TYR A 285 20.15 7.58 1.40
CA TYR A 285 21.53 7.84 1.81
C TYR A 285 22.54 7.52 0.71
N ARG A 286 22.43 6.39 0.01
CA ARG A 286 23.32 6.10 -1.12
C ARG A 286 23.18 7.11 -2.26
N ASN A 287 21.97 7.55 -2.61
CA ASN A 287 21.83 8.59 -3.64
C ASN A 287 22.37 9.93 -3.15
N TRP A 288 22.19 10.26 -1.87
CA TRP A 288 22.78 11.45 -1.26
C TRP A 288 24.31 11.41 -1.32
N LEU A 289 24.94 10.27 -1.03
CA LEU A 289 26.39 10.08 -1.21
C LEU A 289 26.82 10.27 -2.67
N ARG A 290 26.06 9.75 -3.64
CA ARG A 290 26.33 10.01 -5.07
C ARG A 290 26.25 11.49 -5.42
N SER A 291 25.37 12.24 -4.78
CA SER A 291 25.27 13.67 -4.98
C SER A 291 26.44 14.42 -4.33
N VAL A 292 26.70 14.15 -3.05
CA VAL A 292 27.65 14.93 -2.23
C VAL A 292 29.10 14.51 -2.46
N LEU A 293 29.38 13.25 -2.79
CA LEU A 293 30.74 12.72 -2.96
C LEU A 293 30.96 12.09 -4.36
N GLY A 294 29.99 12.23 -5.28
CA GLY A 294 30.07 11.70 -6.65
C GLY A 294 29.78 10.20 -6.77
N SER A 295 30.07 9.41 -5.74
CA SER A 295 29.80 7.97 -5.69
C SER A 295 29.44 7.52 -4.28
N ALA A 296 28.57 6.51 -4.17
CA ALA A 296 28.28 5.84 -2.90
C ALA A 296 29.33 4.78 -2.53
N ASP A 297 30.16 4.38 -3.49
CA ASP A 297 31.08 3.23 -3.37
C ASP A 297 32.56 3.66 -3.35
N SER A 298 32.85 4.97 -3.40
CA SER A 298 34.22 5.49 -3.26
C SER A 298 34.74 5.29 -1.83
N ASP A 299 36.07 5.21 -1.68
CA ASP A 299 36.67 5.07 -0.35
C ASP A 299 36.36 6.27 0.53
N ALA A 300 36.30 7.49 -0.04
CA ALA A 300 35.84 8.68 0.66
C ALA A 300 34.41 8.52 1.21
N ALA A 301 33.49 7.95 0.44
CA ALA A 301 32.11 7.71 0.88
C ALA A 301 32.03 6.65 1.99
N LYS A 302 32.83 5.57 1.88
CA LYS A 302 32.88 4.51 2.88
C LYS A 302 33.42 4.99 4.23
N PHE A 303 34.49 5.80 4.23
CA PHE A 303 35.11 6.32 5.46
C PHE A 303 34.37 7.54 6.02
N TYR A 304 34.15 8.54 5.18
CA TYR A 304 33.72 9.87 5.64
C TYR A 304 32.24 10.14 5.39
N GLY A 305 31.55 9.35 4.58
CA GLY A 305 30.15 9.60 4.22
C GLY A 305 29.22 9.65 5.42
N LEU A 306 29.32 8.69 6.34
CA LEU A 306 28.45 8.65 7.53
C LEU A 306 28.82 9.74 8.54
N ALA A 307 30.11 10.05 8.66
CA ALA A 307 30.57 11.15 9.52
C ALA A 307 30.12 12.51 9.02
N LEU A 308 30.19 12.72 7.70
CA LEU A 308 29.68 13.92 7.05
C LEU A 308 28.17 14.03 7.28
N TYR A 309 27.43 12.94 7.08
CA TYR A 309 25.99 12.88 7.33
C TYR A 309 25.64 13.20 8.80
N ASN A 310 26.29 12.55 9.76
CA ASN A 310 26.11 12.79 11.19
C ASN A 310 26.38 14.25 11.58
N SER A 311 27.37 14.90 10.96
CA SER A 311 27.65 16.32 11.21
C SER A 311 26.63 17.29 10.57
N SER A 312 25.74 16.80 9.70
CA SER A 312 24.66 17.59 9.06
C SER A 312 23.24 17.22 9.52
N ALA A 313 23.12 16.29 10.46
CA ALA A 313 21.85 15.77 10.96
C ALA A 313 21.86 15.71 12.50
N PHE A 314 20.74 16.06 13.12
CA PHE A 314 20.48 15.71 14.51
C PHE A 314 19.90 14.30 14.58
N THR A 315 20.30 13.55 15.61
CA THR A 315 19.58 12.33 16.02
C THR A 315 18.29 12.69 16.76
N TRP A 316 17.39 11.71 16.94
CA TRP A 316 16.17 11.89 17.76
C TRP A 316 16.50 12.33 19.20
N ALA A 317 17.49 11.71 19.83
CA ALA A 317 17.93 12.07 21.18
C ALA A 317 18.56 13.48 21.23
N GLU A 318 19.39 13.84 20.24
CA GLU A 318 20.02 15.16 20.17
C GLU A 318 19.00 16.28 19.96
N ILE A 319 18.01 16.08 19.07
CA ILE A 319 17.00 17.10 18.82
C ILE A 319 16.08 17.28 20.02
N GLU A 320 15.76 16.21 20.74
CA GLU A 320 14.95 16.28 21.95
C GLU A 320 15.69 17.08 23.04
N ALA A 321 16.97 16.82 23.26
CA ALA A 321 17.80 17.62 24.16
C ALA A 321 17.89 19.09 23.71
N ALA A 322 18.07 19.34 22.41
CA ALA A 322 18.16 20.68 21.83
C ALA A 322 16.82 21.47 21.86
N ARG A 323 15.68 20.79 21.91
CA ARG A 323 14.36 21.42 22.11
C ARG A 323 14.15 21.84 23.56
N ASN A 324 14.66 21.04 24.49
CA ASN A 324 14.55 21.29 25.91
C ASN A 324 15.53 22.38 26.40
N ASP A 325 16.69 22.55 25.76
CA ASP A 325 17.68 23.57 26.12
C ASP A 325 18.33 24.26 24.90
N PRO A 326 18.12 25.58 24.70
CA PRO A 326 18.78 26.35 23.64
C PRO A 326 20.32 26.38 23.72
N ALA A 327 20.90 26.25 24.92
CA ALA A 327 22.35 26.20 25.09
C ALA A 327 22.93 24.89 24.52
N ILE A 328 22.26 23.76 24.79
CA ILE A 328 22.62 22.45 24.21
C ILE A 328 22.52 22.51 22.68
N ARG A 329 21.45 23.12 22.14
CA ARG A 329 21.30 23.30 20.70
C ARG A 329 22.50 24.04 20.08
N THR A 330 22.92 25.12 20.71
CA THR A 330 24.05 25.92 20.23
C THR A 330 25.34 25.11 20.30
N GLN A 331 25.60 24.43 21.42
CA GLN A 331 26.77 23.58 21.61
C GLN A 331 26.85 22.46 20.57
N LEU A 332 25.77 21.71 20.36
CA LEU A 332 25.71 20.62 19.38
C LEU A 332 25.89 21.15 17.95
N THR A 333 25.29 22.29 17.62
CA THR A 333 25.45 22.92 16.30
C THR A 333 26.91 23.31 16.06
N GLU A 334 27.58 23.89 17.04
CA GLU A 334 28.99 24.26 16.91
C GLU A 334 29.92 23.05 16.84
N GLN A 335 29.66 22.00 17.63
CA GLN A 335 30.41 20.76 17.60
C GLN A 335 30.30 20.07 16.23
N LYS A 336 29.08 19.86 15.75
CA LYS A 336 28.83 19.26 14.44
C LYS A 336 29.43 20.12 13.31
N ALA A 337 29.35 21.45 13.41
CA ALA A 337 30.00 22.33 12.46
C ALA A 337 31.54 22.26 12.48
N ALA A 338 32.16 21.93 13.62
CA ALA A 338 33.59 21.66 13.71
C ALA A 338 33.96 20.31 13.09
N GLN A 339 33.18 19.26 13.36
CA GLN A 339 33.34 17.95 12.76
C GLN A 339 33.23 18.01 11.23
N TRP A 340 32.21 18.69 10.69
CA TRP A 340 32.05 18.86 9.24
C TRP A 340 33.29 19.49 8.60
N ARG A 341 33.84 20.57 9.20
CA ARG A 341 35.05 21.24 8.67
C ARG A 341 36.28 20.35 8.72
N ALA A 342 36.45 19.57 9.79
CA ALA A 342 37.57 18.65 9.92
C ALA A 342 37.49 17.53 8.87
N ILE A 343 36.30 16.95 8.68
CA ILE A 343 36.03 15.92 7.67
C ILE A 343 36.24 16.48 6.25
N ALA A 344 35.67 17.65 5.96
CA ALA A 344 35.82 18.30 4.66
C ALA A 344 37.28 18.66 4.34
N GLY A 345 38.06 19.11 5.33
CA GLY A 345 39.49 19.37 5.16
C GLY A 345 40.30 18.10 4.90
N GLU A 346 39.92 16.98 5.51
CA GLU A 346 40.55 15.69 5.27
C GLU A 346 40.20 15.13 3.87
N ILE A 347 38.93 15.25 3.45
CA ILE A 347 38.51 14.93 2.07
C ILE A 347 39.27 15.80 1.08
N GLN A 348 39.41 17.11 1.32
CA GLN A 348 40.17 18.00 0.45
C GLN A 348 41.63 17.55 0.25
N ARG A 349 42.29 17.08 1.32
CA ARG A 349 43.69 16.67 1.32
C ARG A 349 43.91 15.35 0.58
N THR A 350 42.97 14.42 0.74
CA THR A 350 43.15 13.02 0.37
C THR A 350 42.38 12.64 -0.89
N TYR A 351 41.22 13.25 -1.10
CA TYR A 351 40.22 12.93 -2.11
C TYR A 351 39.75 14.22 -2.83
N PRO A 352 40.63 14.85 -3.64
CA PRO A 352 40.34 16.17 -4.21
C PRO A 352 39.19 16.15 -5.22
N GLU A 353 38.94 15.04 -5.92
CA GLU A 353 37.82 14.93 -6.85
C GLU A 353 36.48 14.88 -6.09
N GLU A 354 36.39 14.08 -5.04
CA GLU A 354 35.21 13.99 -4.19
C GLU A 354 34.95 15.29 -3.44
N TYR A 355 36.00 16.06 -3.15
CA TYR A 355 35.88 17.41 -2.60
C TYR A 355 35.16 18.38 -3.56
N GLU A 356 35.37 18.27 -4.88
CA GLU A 356 34.64 19.11 -5.86
C GLU A 356 33.13 18.82 -5.85
N HIS A 357 32.74 17.56 -5.61
CA HIS A 357 31.34 17.19 -5.41
C HIS A 357 30.80 17.79 -4.12
N LEU A 358 31.57 17.71 -3.02
CA LEU A 358 31.19 18.25 -1.72
C LEU A 358 30.99 19.77 -1.78
N GLN A 359 31.84 20.47 -2.54
CA GLN A 359 31.71 21.90 -2.78
C GLN A 359 30.43 22.26 -3.54
N GLY A 360 29.94 21.32 -4.37
CA GLY A 360 28.80 21.53 -5.27
C GLY A 360 29.17 22.24 -6.56
N VAL A 361 30.45 22.30 -6.93
CA VAL A 361 30.88 22.84 -8.24
C VAL A 361 30.47 21.93 -9.38
N ARG A 362 30.37 20.61 -9.14
CA ARG A 362 29.81 19.59 -10.06
C ARG A 362 28.28 19.57 -10.03
N SER A 363 27.67 20.73 -10.19
CA SER A 363 26.25 20.97 -9.92
C SER A 363 25.27 20.15 -10.79
N TRP A 364 25.62 19.84 -12.04
CA TRP A 364 24.80 18.99 -12.92
C TRP A 364 24.83 17.51 -12.55
N GLU A 365 25.92 17.04 -11.94
CA GLU A 365 26.02 15.65 -11.47
C GLU A 365 25.13 15.44 -10.23
N ARG A 366 25.04 16.45 -9.36
CA ARG A 366 24.09 16.49 -8.23
C ARG A 366 22.63 16.42 -8.69
N VAL A 367 22.27 17.18 -9.73
CA VAL A 367 20.94 17.08 -10.36
C VAL A 367 20.69 15.67 -10.91
N GLY A 368 21.71 15.05 -11.52
CA GLY A 368 21.63 13.65 -11.93
C GLY A 368 21.31 12.70 -10.77
N ALA A 369 22.00 12.86 -9.64
CA ALA A 369 21.78 12.06 -8.44
C ALA A 369 20.41 12.32 -7.79
N GLY A 370 19.96 13.59 -7.73
CA GLY A 370 18.64 13.97 -7.24
C GLY A 370 17.50 13.40 -8.08
N PHE A 371 17.61 13.48 -9.40
CA PHE A 371 16.67 12.84 -10.32
C PHE A 371 16.63 11.32 -10.14
N LEU A 372 17.78 10.66 -10.00
CA LEU A 372 17.86 9.22 -9.71
C LEU A 372 17.20 8.89 -8.35
N ALA A 373 17.36 9.74 -7.34
CA ALA A 373 16.70 9.57 -6.05
C ALA A 373 15.17 9.64 -6.18
N ILE A 374 14.62 10.62 -6.92
CA ILE A 374 13.17 10.70 -7.17
C ILE A 374 12.68 9.45 -7.87
N LEU A 375 13.35 9.04 -8.95
CA LEU A 375 12.91 7.90 -9.76
C LEU A 375 12.94 6.60 -8.95
N SER A 376 14.00 6.42 -8.14
CA SER A 376 14.12 5.30 -7.20
C SER A 376 12.98 5.33 -6.17
N ALA A 377 12.76 6.49 -5.53
CA ALA A 377 11.72 6.66 -4.51
C ALA A 377 10.32 6.39 -5.08
N LEU A 378 10.02 6.91 -6.28
CA LEU A 378 8.73 6.74 -6.94
C LEU A 378 8.46 5.27 -7.29
N LEU A 379 9.42 4.60 -7.94
CA LEU A 379 9.28 3.20 -8.34
C LEU A 379 9.20 2.27 -7.13
N PHE A 380 10.00 2.55 -6.10
CA PHE A 380 9.90 1.89 -4.81
C PHE A 380 8.49 2.05 -4.20
N ALA A 381 8.06 3.30 -4.03
CA ALA A 381 6.84 3.65 -3.33
C ALA A 381 5.57 3.16 -4.04
N LEU A 382 5.55 3.05 -5.38
CA LEU A 382 4.35 2.60 -6.10
C LEU A 382 3.85 1.23 -5.63
N PHE A 383 4.75 0.26 -5.47
CA PHE A 383 4.38 -1.05 -4.96
C PHE A 383 4.14 -1.02 -3.45
N ASP A 384 5.05 -0.40 -2.70
CA ASP A 384 5.03 -0.37 -1.23
C ASP A 384 3.77 0.31 -0.68
N ILE A 385 3.47 1.53 -1.14
CA ILE A 385 2.25 2.27 -0.78
C ILE A 385 1.02 1.43 -1.09
N THR A 386 0.97 0.79 -2.26
CA THR A 386 -0.22 0.04 -2.63
C THR A 386 -0.40 -1.23 -1.81
N ALA A 387 0.69 -1.93 -1.48
CA ALA A 387 0.65 -3.07 -0.57
C ALA A 387 0.19 -2.64 0.82
N SER A 388 0.75 -1.56 1.36
CA SER A 388 0.40 -1.00 2.66
C SER A 388 -1.07 -0.56 2.72
N ILE A 389 -1.61 0.09 1.68
CA ILE A 389 -3.03 0.43 1.59
C ILE A 389 -3.91 -0.83 1.60
N LEU A 390 -3.53 -1.89 0.88
CA LEU A 390 -4.31 -3.13 0.85
C LEU A 390 -4.29 -3.85 2.21
N ILE A 391 -3.18 -3.80 2.93
CA ILE A 391 -3.08 -4.30 4.30
C ILE A 391 -4.00 -3.50 5.22
N ILE A 392 -3.90 -2.16 5.18
CA ILE A 392 -4.73 -1.22 5.94
C ILE A 392 -6.24 -1.45 5.67
N LEU A 393 -6.62 -1.64 4.40
CA LEU A 393 -7.99 -1.99 4.02
C LEU A 393 -8.42 -3.36 4.55
N GLY A 394 -7.50 -4.32 4.65
CA GLY A 394 -7.78 -5.62 5.26
C GLY A 394 -8.13 -5.51 6.74
N PHE A 395 -7.37 -4.72 7.51
CA PHE A 395 -7.69 -4.39 8.91
C PHE A 395 -9.05 -3.67 9.01
N LEU A 396 -9.31 -2.71 8.11
CA LEU A 396 -10.60 -2.02 8.06
C LEU A 396 -11.77 -2.99 7.87
N LEU A 397 -11.65 -3.99 6.99
CA LEU A 397 -12.70 -5.00 6.78
C LEU A 397 -12.99 -5.81 8.04
N ILE A 398 -11.99 -6.11 8.86
CA ILE A 398 -12.16 -6.82 10.15
C ILE A 398 -12.97 -5.95 11.12
N ARG A 399 -12.63 -4.66 11.24
CA ARG A 399 -13.37 -3.71 12.09
C ARG A 399 -14.83 -3.56 11.65
N TRP A 400 -15.09 -3.49 10.34
CA TRP A 400 -16.46 -3.50 9.81
C TRP A 400 -17.21 -4.82 10.10
N ALA A 401 -16.50 -5.95 10.09
CA ALA A 401 -17.11 -7.23 10.43
C ALA A 401 -17.56 -7.30 11.90
N ILE A 402 -16.81 -6.66 12.81
CA ILE A 402 -17.16 -6.52 14.23
C ILE A 402 -18.45 -5.71 14.38
N ILE A 403 -18.57 -4.56 13.71
CA ILE A 403 -19.79 -3.73 13.72
C ILE A 403 -21.00 -4.48 13.14
N ALA A 404 -20.79 -5.28 12.10
CA ALA A 404 -21.85 -6.05 11.46
C ALA A 404 -22.27 -7.32 12.25
N LEU A 405 -21.47 -7.73 13.23
CA LEU A 405 -21.62 -9.00 13.94
C LEU A 405 -22.95 -9.12 14.70
N PRO A 406 -23.49 -8.10 15.40
CA PRO A 406 -24.79 -8.22 16.05
C PRO A 406 -25.96 -8.39 15.07
N ILE A 407 -25.90 -7.75 13.90
CA ILE A 407 -26.93 -7.91 12.84
C ILE A 407 -26.90 -9.35 12.32
N ILE A 408 -25.72 -9.81 11.92
CA ILE A 408 -25.53 -11.13 11.32
C ILE A 408 -25.74 -12.23 12.35
N GLY A 409 -25.41 -11.97 13.62
CA GLY A 409 -25.60 -12.86 14.75
C GLY A 409 -27.06 -13.26 14.96
N THR A 410 -28.01 -12.31 14.88
CA THR A 410 -29.45 -12.64 14.97
C THR A 410 -29.89 -13.63 13.88
N ILE A 411 -29.41 -13.46 12.65
CA ILE A 411 -29.72 -14.35 11.53
C ILE A 411 -29.02 -15.70 11.71
N ALA A 412 -27.79 -15.70 12.22
CA ALA A 412 -26.96 -16.88 12.42
C ALA A 412 -27.52 -17.81 13.52
N ILE A 413 -28.16 -17.25 14.55
CA ILE A 413 -28.87 -18.01 15.60
C ILE A 413 -30.01 -18.85 14.99
N LEU A 414 -30.80 -18.26 14.08
CA LEU A 414 -31.95 -18.93 13.46
C LEU A 414 -31.53 -20.00 12.44
N LYS A 415 -30.46 -19.76 11.70
CA LYS A 415 -29.96 -20.68 10.68
C LYS A 415 -28.47 -20.90 10.91
N PRO A 416 -28.11 -21.95 11.70
CA PRO A 416 -26.73 -22.31 11.94
C PRO A 416 -26.00 -22.44 10.60
N ALA A 417 -24.88 -21.72 10.45
CA ALA A 417 -24.10 -21.72 9.22
C ALA A 417 -24.89 -21.28 7.95
N GLY A 418 -25.86 -20.38 8.14
CA GLY A 418 -26.60 -19.74 7.05
C GLY A 418 -25.72 -18.88 6.13
N GLY A 419 -26.27 -18.50 4.98
CA GLY A 419 -25.51 -17.79 3.94
C GLY A 419 -24.87 -16.47 4.42
N GLY A 420 -25.56 -15.71 5.29
CA GLY A 420 -25.06 -14.44 5.81
C GLY A 420 -23.80 -14.58 6.68
N PHE A 421 -23.83 -15.48 7.67
CA PHE A 421 -22.69 -15.73 8.54
C PHE A 421 -21.50 -16.34 7.81
N LYS A 422 -21.74 -17.31 6.92
CA LYS A 422 -20.69 -17.86 6.05
C LYS A 422 -20.06 -16.79 5.17
N ARG A 423 -20.87 -15.87 4.64
CA ARG A 423 -20.38 -14.75 3.83
C ARG A 423 -19.49 -13.82 4.66
N LEU A 424 -19.89 -13.49 5.89
CA LEU A 424 -19.08 -12.67 6.80
C LEU A 424 -17.73 -13.33 7.08
N ILE A 425 -17.74 -14.60 7.51
CA ILE A 425 -16.52 -15.36 7.78
C ILE A 425 -15.64 -15.42 6.53
N ASN A 426 -16.22 -15.70 5.36
CA ASN A 426 -15.46 -15.76 4.12
C ASN A 426 -14.82 -14.41 3.74
N ILE A 427 -15.50 -13.28 4.01
CA ILE A 427 -14.95 -11.94 3.80
C ILE A 427 -13.77 -11.70 4.76
N VAL A 428 -13.95 -11.98 6.05
CA VAL A 428 -12.91 -11.79 7.08
C VAL A 428 -11.71 -12.68 6.79
N LEU A 429 -11.93 -13.97 6.52
CA LEU A 429 -10.87 -14.92 6.19
C LEU A 429 -10.13 -14.52 4.91
N SER A 430 -10.86 -14.04 3.89
CA SER A 430 -10.24 -13.51 2.68
C SER A 430 -9.39 -12.27 2.97
N ALA A 431 -9.87 -11.36 3.82
CA ALA A 431 -9.10 -10.18 4.23
C ALA A 431 -7.80 -10.59 4.94
N ILE A 432 -7.86 -11.51 5.89
CA ILE A 432 -6.69 -12.03 6.62
C ILE A 432 -5.68 -12.65 5.65
N ILE A 433 -6.12 -13.55 4.76
CA ILE A 433 -5.23 -14.18 3.78
C ILE A 433 -4.60 -13.14 2.87
N ASN A 434 -5.37 -12.16 2.40
CA ASN A 434 -4.85 -11.11 1.54
C ASN A 434 -3.81 -10.25 2.27
N VAL A 435 -4.07 -9.84 3.51
CA VAL A 435 -3.13 -9.09 4.33
C VAL A 435 -1.83 -9.85 4.48
N ILE A 436 -1.89 -11.14 4.85
CA ILE A 436 -0.70 -11.99 4.96
C ILE A 436 0.05 -12.04 3.64
N VAL A 437 -0.63 -12.32 2.52
CA VAL A 437 -0.03 -12.40 1.18
C VAL A 437 0.64 -11.08 0.77
N PHE A 438 0.01 -9.92 1.02
CA PHE A 438 0.60 -8.62 0.71
C PHE A 438 1.75 -8.27 1.65
N GLY A 439 1.67 -8.65 2.93
CA GLY A 439 2.77 -8.51 3.89
C GLY A 439 4.00 -9.31 3.46
N VAL A 440 3.82 -10.58 3.08
CA VAL A 440 4.91 -11.41 2.52
C VAL A 440 5.49 -10.77 1.27
N ALA A 441 4.64 -10.35 0.34
CA ALA A 441 5.10 -9.80 -0.92
C ALA A 441 5.87 -8.49 -0.73
N ALA A 442 5.45 -7.65 0.22
CA ALA A 442 6.20 -6.46 0.64
C ALA A 442 7.57 -6.84 1.21
N ALA A 443 7.63 -7.83 2.09
CA ALA A 443 8.88 -8.34 2.66
C ALA A 443 9.86 -8.83 1.57
N VAL A 444 9.39 -9.70 0.68
CA VAL A 444 10.18 -10.22 -0.44
C VAL A 444 10.63 -9.11 -1.38
N TYR A 445 9.75 -8.14 -1.64
CA TYR A 445 10.08 -7.00 -2.47
C TYR A 445 11.19 -6.15 -1.86
N LEU A 446 11.07 -5.82 -0.56
CA LEU A 446 12.08 -5.06 0.17
C LEU A 446 13.43 -5.78 0.20
N PHE A 447 13.43 -7.09 0.46
CA PHE A 447 14.63 -7.91 0.37
C PHE A 447 15.25 -7.86 -1.04
N ALA A 448 14.44 -7.97 -2.10
CA ALA A 448 14.95 -7.87 -3.46
C ALA A 448 15.51 -6.47 -3.77
N VAL A 449 14.85 -5.41 -3.31
CA VAL A 449 15.30 -4.01 -3.48
C VAL A 449 16.64 -3.79 -2.77
N ASP A 450 16.79 -4.29 -1.55
CA ASP A 450 18.04 -4.25 -0.79
C ASP A 450 19.20 -4.92 -1.55
N GLN A 451 18.98 -6.14 -2.05
CA GLN A 451 19.99 -6.87 -2.83
C GLN A 451 20.33 -6.16 -4.16
N ILE A 452 19.35 -5.55 -4.81
CA ILE A 452 19.58 -4.77 -6.03
C ILE A 452 20.41 -3.53 -5.73
N LEU A 453 20.11 -2.80 -4.66
CA LEU A 453 20.80 -1.55 -4.33
C LEU A 453 22.20 -1.77 -3.76
N SER A 454 22.43 -2.90 -3.07
CA SER A 454 23.75 -3.30 -2.56
C SER A 454 24.68 -3.85 -3.65
N SER A 455 24.15 -4.28 -4.80
CA SER A 455 24.95 -4.81 -5.90
C SER A 455 25.81 -3.74 -6.60
N ALA A 456 26.98 -4.15 -7.11
CA ALA A 456 27.90 -3.33 -7.91
C ALA A 456 27.39 -3.08 -9.37
N LEU A 457 26.08 -2.89 -9.54
CA LEU A 457 25.45 -2.60 -10.82
C LEU A 457 25.42 -1.10 -11.09
N ALA A 458 25.33 -0.72 -12.37
CA ALA A 458 25.13 0.68 -12.74
C ALA A 458 23.81 1.22 -12.13
N PRO A 459 23.79 2.46 -11.60
CA PRO A 459 22.61 2.99 -10.90
C PRO A 459 21.30 2.96 -11.71
N TRP A 460 21.37 3.25 -13.02
CA TRP A 460 20.20 3.20 -13.90
C TRP A 460 19.63 1.77 -14.04
N LEU A 461 20.50 0.75 -13.98
CA LEU A 461 20.09 -0.64 -14.04
C LEU A 461 19.45 -1.07 -12.72
N GLN A 462 19.97 -0.62 -11.58
CA GLN A 462 19.35 -0.83 -10.26
C GLN A 462 17.90 -0.32 -10.27
N ILE A 463 17.69 0.90 -10.76
CA ILE A 463 16.35 1.50 -10.87
C ILE A 463 15.43 0.68 -11.77
N LEU A 464 15.93 0.24 -12.94
CA LEU A 464 15.15 -0.59 -13.86
C LEU A 464 14.77 -1.93 -13.22
N LEU A 465 15.69 -2.55 -12.48
CA LEU A 465 15.43 -3.79 -11.76
C LEU A 465 14.40 -3.59 -10.64
N ILE A 466 14.46 -2.50 -9.88
CA ILE A 466 13.44 -2.15 -8.88
C ILE A 466 12.06 -1.99 -9.53
N ALA A 467 11.98 -1.27 -10.66
CA ALA A 467 10.74 -1.14 -11.40
C ALA A 467 10.19 -2.50 -11.87
N LEU A 468 11.07 -3.36 -12.37
CA LEU A 468 10.71 -4.67 -12.90
C LEU A 468 10.28 -5.62 -11.78
N THR A 469 10.99 -5.67 -10.65
CA THR A 469 10.61 -6.48 -9.49
C THR A 469 9.28 -6.01 -8.93
N GLY A 470 9.05 -4.71 -8.81
CA GLY A 470 7.76 -4.14 -8.40
C GLY A 470 6.63 -4.54 -9.36
N ALA A 471 6.86 -4.43 -10.67
CA ALA A 471 5.90 -4.84 -11.70
C ALA A 471 5.64 -6.36 -11.69
N ALA A 472 6.68 -7.17 -11.46
CA ALA A 472 6.57 -8.63 -11.36
C ALA A 472 5.77 -9.03 -10.12
N ALA A 473 6.10 -8.47 -8.95
CA ALA A 473 5.35 -8.66 -7.70
C ALA A 473 3.88 -8.27 -7.90
N TRP A 474 3.63 -7.13 -8.55
CA TRP A 474 2.29 -6.68 -8.89
C TRP A 474 1.52 -7.64 -9.80
N MET A 475 2.19 -8.23 -10.80
CA MET A 475 1.59 -9.19 -11.71
C MET A 475 1.30 -10.53 -11.02
N LEU A 476 2.17 -10.97 -10.10
CA LEU A 476 2.00 -12.18 -9.29
C LEU A 476 0.84 -12.06 -8.30
N LEU A 477 0.57 -10.86 -7.78
CA LEU A 477 -0.54 -10.59 -6.85
C LEU A 477 -1.89 -10.33 -7.54
N ARG A 478 -1.89 -10.13 -8.86
CA ARG A 478 -3.10 -9.94 -9.70
C ARG A 478 -4.24 -10.96 -9.48
N PRO A 479 -4.00 -12.28 -9.32
CA PRO A 479 -5.09 -13.23 -9.06
C PRO A 479 -5.76 -13.03 -7.70
N TYR A 480 -5.02 -12.68 -6.66
CA TYR A 480 -5.55 -12.45 -5.30
C TYR A 480 -6.34 -11.14 -5.20
N ARG A 481 -5.91 -10.10 -5.94
CA ARG A 481 -6.68 -8.85 -6.07
C ARG A 481 -8.07 -9.02 -6.68
N ARG A 482 -8.27 -10.02 -7.55
CA ARG A 482 -9.60 -10.33 -8.09
C ARG A 482 -10.51 -10.99 -7.07
N MET A 483 -9.95 -11.65 -6.06
CA MET A 483 -10.73 -12.23 -4.96
C MET A 483 -11.20 -11.17 -3.96
N LEU A 484 -10.46 -10.07 -3.78
CA LEU A 484 -10.97 -8.86 -3.08
C LEU A 484 -12.19 -8.24 -3.79
N ALA A 485 -12.33 -8.39 -5.10
CA ALA A 485 -13.53 -7.97 -5.82
C ALA A 485 -14.72 -8.96 -5.70
N LEU A 486 -14.54 -10.07 -4.96
CA LEU A 486 -15.40 -11.25 -5.00
C LEU A 486 -15.67 -11.91 -3.62
N GLY A 487 -15.74 -11.10 -2.55
CA GLY A 487 -16.40 -11.49 -1.28
C GLY A 487 -17.94 -11.50 -1.35
N GLY A 488 -18.50 -11.21 -2.52
CA GLY A 488 -19.90 -11.42 -2.86
C GLY A 488 -19.98 -11.77 -4.34
N GLY A 489 -20.57 -12.92 -4.68
CA GLY A 489 -20.90 -13.22 -6.07
C GLY A 489 -21.72 -12.08 -6.66
N GLY A 490 -21.18 -11.45 -7.71
CA GLY A 490 -21.72 -10.22 -8.30
C GLY A 490 -20.78 -9.05 -8.04
N SER A 491 -19.88 -8.80 -9.00
CA SER A 491 -18.99 -7.65 -8.99
C SER A 491 -19.80 -6.36 -8.95
N MET A 492 -19.62 -5.54 -7.91
CA MET A 492 -20.27 -4.23 -7.76
C MET A 492 -19.94 -3.27 -8.93
N SER A 493 -18.86 -3.54 -9.68
CA SER A 493 -18.54 -2.81 -10.91
C SER A 493 -19.47 -3.13 -12.10
N GLU A 494 -20.16 -4.27 -12.09
CA GLU A 494 -21.15 -4.62 -13.13
C GLU A 494 -22.49 -3.88 -12.95
N SER A 495 -22.81 -3.42 -11.73
CA SER A 495 -24.01 -2.61 -11.46
C SER A 495 -23.83 -1.12 -11.74
N PHE A 496 -22.60 -0.59 -11.65
CA PHE A 496 -22.33 0.85 -11.84
C PHE A 496 -21.94 1.22 -13.27
N TRP A 497 -21.28 0.32 -14.00
CA TRP A 497 -20.89 0.54 -15.39
C TRP A 497 -21.58 -0.49 -16.27
N GLY A 498 -22.85 -0.20 -16.58
CA GLY A 498 -23.74 -1.07 -17.36
C GLY A 498 -23.13 -1.49 -18.68
N LYS A 499 -22.49 -2.66 -18.70
CA LYS A 499 -22.25 -3.38 -19.95
C LYS A 499 -23.58 -3.97 -20.38
N LYS A 500 -24.08 -3.50 -21.53
CA LYS A 500 -25.18 -4.12 -22.26
C LYS A 500 -24.98 -5.63 -22.25
N LYS A 501 -25.96 -6.36 -21.70
CA LYS A 501 -26.10 -7.80 -21.90
C LYS A 501 -25.97 -8.04 -23.41
N SER A 502 -24.95 -8.76 -23.83
CA SER A 502 -24.87 -9.26 -25.19
C SER A 502 -26.01 -10.27 -25.35
N GLU A 503 -27.07 -9.82 -25.99
CA GLU A 503 -28.12 -10.68 -26.52
C GLU A 503 -27.45 -11.64 -27.51
N VAL A 504 -27.34 -12.91 -27.13
CA VAL A 504 -26.82 -13.93 -28.03
C VAL A 504 -27.98 -14.34 -28.92
N ASP A 505 -27.99 -13.79 -30.13
CA ASP A 505 -28.98 -14.11 -31.15
C ASP A 505 -28.65 -15.49 -31.72
N VAL A 506 -29.35 -16.53 -31.26
CA VAL A 506 -29.17 -17.90 -31.76
C VAL A 506 -30.13 -18.09 -32.93
N THR A 507 -29.62 -17.96 -34.15
CA THR A 507 -30.36 -18.31 -35.36
C THR A 507 -30.34 -19.82 -35.55
N ILE A 508 -31.45 -20.50 -35.27
CA ILE A 508 -31.61 -21.92 -35.60
C ILE A 508 -32.16 -22.00 -37.03
N LYS A 509 -31.38 -22.60 -37.93
CA LYS A 509 -31.80 -22.93 -39.29
C LYS A 509 -32.43 -24.33 -39.29
N HIS A 510 -33.64 -24.44 -39.81
CA HIS A 510 -34.26 -25.74 -40.09
C HIS A 510 -34.34 -25.93 -41.60
N VAL A 511 -33.95 -27.14 -42.03
CA VAL A 511 -34.13 -27.62 -43.40
C VAL A 511 -35.33 -28.55 -43.35
N ASP A 512 -36.40 -28.18 -44.03
CA ASP A 512 -37.56 -29.07 -44.15
C ASP A 512 -37.25 -30.21 -45.14
N LYS A 513 -38.05 -31.27 -45.12
CA LYS A 513 -37.85 -32.48 -45.94
C LYS A 513 -37.86 -32.23 -47.46
N ASP A 514 -38.36 -31.08 -47.89
CA ASP A 514 -38.35 -30.62 -49.29
C ASP A 514 -37.10 -29.76 -49.64
N GLY A 515 -36.11 -29.68 -48.75
CA GLY A 515 -34.81 -29.05 -49.02
C GLY A 515 -34.79 -27.52 -48.90
N ASN A 516 -35.88 -26.90 -48.45
CA ASN A 516 -35.95 -25.44 -48.30
C ASN A 516 -35.49 -24.98 -46.92
N LEU A 517 -34.62 -23.96 -46.89
CA LEU A 517 -34.06 -23.38 -45.66
C LEU A 517 -35.00 -22.30 -45.11
N THR A 518 -35.55 -22.54 -43.92
CA THR A 518 -36.27 -21.51 -43.16
C THR A 518 -35.52 -21.15 -41.88
N SER A 519 -35.35 -19.85 -41.66
CA SER A 519 -34.61 -19.30 -40.52
C SER A 519 -35.61 -18.59 -39.61
N ARG A 520 -35.70 -18.98 -38.34
CA ARG A 520 -36.58 -18.35 -37.35
C ARG A 520 -35.75 -17.84 -36.17
N THR A 521 -35.80 -16.55 -35.92
CA THR A 521 -35.13 -15.90 -34.79
C THR A 521 -36.06 -15.91 -33.60
N ALA A 522 -35.65 -16.53 -32.49
CA ALA A 522 -36.42 -16.56 -31.25
C ALA A 522 -35.66 -15.82 -30.15
N ILE A 523 -36.22 -14.69 -29.69
CA ILE A 523 -35.68 -13.90 -28.57
C ILE A 523 -36.21 -14.52 -27.27
N GLY A 524 -35.34 -15.26 -26.57
CA GLY A 524 -35.67 -15.90 -25.29
C GLY A 524 -34.83 -15.36 -24.14
N SER A 525 -35.43 -14.57 -23.27
CA SER A 525 -34.83 -14.15 -21.98
C SER A 525 -34.75 -15.36 -21.04
N ARG A 526 -33.58 -15.99 -20.92
CA ARG A 526 -33.34 -17.07 -19.96
C ARG A 526 -33.05 -16.49 -18.58
N GLU A 527 -34.09 -16.37 -17.76
CA GLU A 527 -33.98 -16.12 -16.33
C GLU A 527 -33.68 -17.45 -15.62
N THR A 528 -32.45 -17.62 -15.15
CA THR A 528 -32.03 -18.83 -14.42
C THR A 528 -32.62 -18.82 -13.01
N ARG A 529 -33.77 -19.46 -12.86
CA ARG A 529 -34.32 -19.92 -11.57
C ARG A 529 -33.57 -21.18 -11.12
N PRO A 530 -33.04 -21.25 -9.89
CA PRO A 530 -32.39 -22.46 -9.40
C PRO A 530 -33.46 -23.40 -8.87
N GLU A 531 -33.80 -24.43 -9.64
CA GLU A 531 -34.63 -25.53 -9.14
C GLU A 531 -33.78 -26.64 -8.52
N THR A 532 -34.28 -27.04 -7.36
CA THR A 532 -33.80 -28.03 -6.43
C THR A 532 -33.79 -29.44 -7.02
N ARG A 533 -32.69 -30.13 -6.75
CA ARG A 533 -32.44 -31.55 -6.94
C ARG A 533 -33.49 -32.42 -6.21
N ALA A 534 -34.22 -33.24 -6.96
CA ALA A 534 -34.84 -34.47 -6.48
C ALA A 534 -34.79 -35.53 -7.59
N GLU A 535 -34.21 -36.68 -7.21
CA GLU A 535 -34.47 -38.06 -7.66
C GLU A 535 -34.29 -38.41 -9.14
N GLU A 536 -33.25 -39.19 -9.47
CA GLU A 536 -33.18 -40.66 -9.36
C GLU A 536 -33.76 -41.33 -10.61
N SER A 537 -32.83 -41.78 -11.43
CA SER A 537 -32.99 -42.50 -12.68
C SER A 537 -33.61 -43.87 -12.47
N ARG A 538 -34.66 -44.20 -13.23
CA ARG A 538 -34.88 -45.53 -13.80
C ARG A 538 -35.68 -45.41 -15.11
N ALA A 539 -35.07 -45.94 -16.17
CA ALA A 539 -35.72 -46.28 -17.42
C ALA A 539 -36.54 -47.57 -17.23
N ASP A 540 -37.69 -47.71 -17.88
CA ASP A 540 -37.79 -48.57 -19.07
C ASP A 540 -39.13 -48.44 -19.79
N ALA A 541 -39.15 -48.99 -21.00
CA ALA A 541 -40.00 -48.70 -22.14
C ALA A 541 -41.36 -49.43 -22.25
N SER A 542 -42.08 -49.00 -23.30
CA SER A 542 -42.98 -49.75 -24.22
C SER A 542 -44.48 -49.88 -23.93
N GLU A 543 -45.24 -49.46 -24.97
CA GLU A 543 -46.49 -49.99 -25.57
C GLU A 543 -47.70 -50.20 -24.62
N ASP A 544 -48.95 -49.85 -24.95
CA ASP A 544 -49.68 -50.15 -26.18
C ASP A 544 -51.07 -49.47 -26.17
N THR A 545 -51.67 -49.34 -27.36
CA THR A 545 -53.12 -49.32 -27.71
C THR A 545 -54.13 -48.34 -27.08
N GLY A 546 -55.01 -47.80 -27.95
CA GLY A 546 -56.45 -47.73 -27.64
C GLY A 546 -57.22 -46.51 -28.16
N ALA A 547 -57.96 -46.70 -29.24
CA ALA A 547 -58.78 -45.74 -29.99
C ALA A 547 -60.10 -45.28 -29.32
N SER A 548 -60.79 -44.35 -30.02
CA SER A 548 -62.21 -43.92 -29.93
C SER A 548 -62.42 -42.57 -29.20
N SER A 549 -63.22 -41.58 -29.62
CA SER A 549 -64.33 -41.51 -30.59
C SER A 549 -64.67 -40.04 -30.98
N SER A 550 -64.89 -39.82 -32.28
CA SER A 550 -65.97 -39.06 -32.97
C SER A 550 -66.61 -37.74 -32.44
N ALA A 551 -66.73 -36.78 -33.40
CA ALA A 551 -67.95 -36.01 -33.81
C ALA A 551 -68.54 -34.97 -32.82
N ARG A 552 -69.14 -33.80 -33.16
CA ARG A 552 -69.44 -32.93 -34.33
C ARG A 552 -70.04 -31.59 -33.71
N PRO A 553 -70.64 -30.59 -34.42
CA PRO A 553 -70.40 -29.15 -34.19
C PRO A 553 -71.70 -28.32 -33.93
N GLU A 554 -71.68 -27.01 -34.23
CA GLU A 554 -72.80 -26.01 -34.32
C GLU A 554 -73.06 -25.16 -33.05
N LEU A 555 -73.48 -23.87 -33.05
CA LEU A 555 -73.98 -22.91 -34.06
C LEU A 555 -74.00 -21.45 -33.49
N ARG A 556 -74.02 -20.44 -34.40
CA ARG A 556 -74.70 -19.10 -34.32
C ARG A 556 -74.09 -17.97 -33.44
N ARG A 557 -74.07 -16.65 -33.79
CA ARG A 557 -74.75 -15.80 -34.80
C ARG A 557 -74.06 -14.38 -34.84
N ASP A 558 -73.90 -13.77 -36.03
CA ASP A 558 -73.46 -12.37 -36.36
C ASP A 558 -74.51 -11.27 -35.97
N PRO A 559 -74.46 -9.92 -36.34
CA PRO A 559 -73.50 -9.09 -37.13
C PRO A 559 -73.19 -7.61 -36.69
N THR A 560 -72.15 -7.02 -37.34
CA THR A 560 -71.80 -5.64 -37.88
C THR A 560 -72.67 -4.36 -37.62
N PRO A 561 -72.22 -3.08 -37.87
CA PRO A 561 -71.48 -2.59 -39.07
C PRO A 561 -70.40 -1.47 -38.93
N THR A 562 -69.60 -1.36 -40.00
CA THR A 562 -68.66 -0.28 -40.40
C THR A 562 -69.37 0.98 -40.94
N PRO A 563 -68.65 2.11 -41.20
CA PRO A 563 -68.31 2.37 -42.61
C PRO A 563 -66.92 3.00 -42.87
N ARG A 564 -66.60 2.97 -44.17
CA ARG A 564 -65.37 3.29 -44.94
C ARG A 564 -65.16 4.79 -45.28
N SER A 565 -63.96 5.03 -45.80
CA SER A 565 -63.51 6.00 -46.84
C SER A 565 -62.64 7.14 -46.29
N GLY A 566 -61.55 7.60 -46.91
CA GLY A 566 -60.92 7.34 -48.21
C GLY A 566 -60.21 8.62 -48.67
N GLY A 567 -58.99 8.52 -49.24
CA GLY A 567 -58.36 9.57 -50.06
C GLY A 567 -57.20 10.38 -49.43
N GLY A 568 -56.00 10.30 -50.03
CA GLY A 568 -54.89 11.27 -49.84
C GLY A 568 -55.01 12.45 -50.82
N PRO A 569 -53.92 13.11 -51.31
CA PRO A 569 -52.64 13.50 -50.70
C PRO A 569 -52.29 15.01 -50.91
N GLY A 570 -51.18 15.50 -50.32
CA GLY A 570 -50.50 16.76 -50.69
C GLY A 570 -50.84 18.00 -49.84
N VAL A 571 -50.07 19.09 -49.69
CA VAL A 571 -48.73 19.56 -50.12
C VAL A 571 -48.40 20.78 -49.19
N SER A 572 -47.10 21.03 -49.01
CA SER A 572 -46.33 22.20 -48.47
C SER A 572 -46.97 23.52 -47.97
N VAL A 573 -46.23 24.20 -47.07
CA VAL A 573 -45.84 25.65 -47.01
C VAL A 573 -45.05 25.88 -45.69
N TYR A 574 -43.73 26.10 -45.68
CA TYR A 574 -42.97 27.38 -45.67
C TYR A 574 -43.39 28.34 -44.51
N ARG A 575 -42.58 28.79 -43.54
CA ARG A 575 -41.36 29.65 -43.60
C ARG A 575 -40.71 29.75 -42.18
N PRO A 576 -39.48 30.30 -42.06
CA PRO A 576 -38.58 30.22 -40.90
C PRO A 576 -38.29 31.56 -40.18
N SER A 577 -37.53 31.50 -39.09
CA SER A 577 -36.51 32.48 -38.64
C SER A 577 -35.64 31.75 -37.58
N GLY A 578 -34.32 31.59 -37.70
CA GLY A 578 -33.27 32.63 -37.80
C GLY A 578 -33.09 33.23 -36.40
N GLY A 579 -32.01 33.07 -35.63
CA GLY A 579 -30.65 32.60 -35.87
C GLY A 579 -29.66 33.61 -35.25
N ARG A 580 -28.70 33.13 -34.44
CA ARG A 580 -27.37 33.74 -34.13
C ARG A 580 -27.38 35.15 -33.48
N THR A 581 -26.42 35.67 -32.71
CA THR A 581 -24.99 35.43 -32.40
C THR A 581 -24.68 36.36 -31.20
N SER A 582 -23.95 35.96 -30.16
CA SER A 582 -22.49 36.14 -29.94
C SER A 582 -22.10 37.34 -29.04
N SER A 583 -21.18 37.02 -28.10
CA SER A 583 -20.06 37.81 -27.53
C SER A 583 -20.33 39.10 -26.74
N THR A 584 -19.69 39.24 -25.57
CA THR A 584 -18.61 40.24 -25.33
C THR A 584 -17.89 40.01 -23.99
N VAL A 585 -16.57 40.19 -24.07
CA VAL A 585 -15.51 40.22 -23.04
C VAL A 585 -15.55 41.54 -22.26
N THR A 586 -15.26 41.54 -20.95
CA THR A 586 -14.64 42.70 -20.28
C THR A 586 -13.78 42.29 -19.08
N ASN A 587 -12.51 42.74 -19.12
CA ASN A 587 -11.61 42.88 -18.00
C ASN A 587 -12.05 44.07 -17.11
N TYR A 588 -11.92 43.96 -15.78
CA TYR A 588 -11.73 45.11 -14.89
C TYR A 588 -11.17 44.72 -13.51
N GLU A 589 -10.05 45.34 -13.14
CA GLU A 589 -9.54 45.63 -11.79
C GLU A 589 -8.79 46.99 -11.90
N PRO A 590 -8.45 47.75 -10.84
CA PRO A 590 -8.60 47.51 -9.39
C PRO A 590 -9.08 48.74 -8.56
N ALA A 591 -9.31 48.56 -7.26
CA ALA A 591 -9.30 49.67 -6.28
C ALA A 591 -9.03 49.21 -4.83
N ASP A 592 -8.14 49.95 -4.18
CA ASP A 592 -7.69 49.93 -2.78
C ASP A 592 -8.81 49.89 -1.70
N ARG A 593 -8.56 49.17 -0.60
CA ARG A 593 -8.28 49.76 0.74
C ARG A 593 -8.05 48.69 1.82
N PRO A 594 -7.19 48.99 2.83
CA PRO A 594 -6.78 48.05 3.87
C PRO A 594 -7.67 48.07 5.11
N HIS A 595 -7.91 46.91 5.71
CA HIS A 595 -8.43 46.77 7.07
C HIS A 595 -7.28 46.55 8.05
N SER A 596 -7.10 47.53 8.92
CA SER A 596 -6.35 47.47 10.17
C SER A 596 -7.13 46.69 11.23
N TYR A 597 -6.45 45.83 11.99
CA TYR A 597 -6.83 45.55 13.38
C TYR A 597 -5.59 45.33 14.24
N SER A 598 -5.53 46.13 15.30
CA SER A 598 -4.67 46.09 16.48
C SER A 598 -4.61 44.68 17.09
N GLY A 599 -3.51 44.20 17.68
CA GLY A 599 -2.70 44.89 18.68
C GLY A 599 -3.31 44.65 20.07
N SER A 600 -2.95 43.55 20.73
CA SER A 600 -3.21 43.33 22.16
C SER A 600 -2.13 42.41 22.75
N ARG A 601 -1.43 42.94 23.73
CA ARG A 601 -0.47 42.32 24.66
C ARG A 601 -0.63 43.14 25.96
N PRO A 602 -0.13 42.66 27.09
CA PRO A 602 -0.59 41.54 27.91
C PRO A 602 -1.21 42.05 29.25
N ASP A 603 -1.81 41.13 30.00
CA ASP A 603 -1.74 41.05 31.46
C ASP A 603 -1.62 39.57 31.85
#